data_AF-A0A3L7R5U5-F1
#
_entry.id   AF-A0A3L7R5U5-F1
#
_cell.length_a   1.000
_cell.length_b   1.000
_cell.length_c   1.000
_cell.angle_alpha   90.00
_cell.angle_beta   90.00
_cell.angle_gamma   90.00
#
_symmetry.space_group_name_H-M   'P 1'
#
loop_
_entity.id
_entity.type
_entity.pdbx_description
1 polymer ?
#
loop_
_entity_poly.entity_id
_entity_poly.type
_entity_poly.pdbx_seq_one_letter_code
_entity_poly.pdbx_strand_id
1 'polypeptide(L)'
;MPTRDQHSIDDDWLDSDAESQAEDSEDEPTVPCRYCRREILEDCDRCPYCEQYISSEDGPPISKPRWIIAGTLLCLFLAYWWIFN
;
A
#
# COMPACT_ATOMS: atom_id res chain seq x y z
N MET A 1 57.77 -22.02 -22.87
CA MET A 1 57.26 -20.67 -22.53
C MET A 1 56.13 -20.38 -23.50
N PRO A 2 54.85 -20.39 -23.09
CA PRO A 2 53.75 -20.01 -23.96
C PRO A 2 53.68 -18.47 -24.01
N THR A 3 53.40 -17.95 -25.20
CA THR A 3 53.30 -16.52 -25.50
C THR A 3 52.14 -15.88 -24.76
N ARG A 4 52.40 -14.71 -24.16
CA ARG A 4 51.44 -13.86 -23.46
C ARG A 4 50.33 -13.42 -24.43
N ASP A 5 49.14 -13.97 -24.24
CA ASP A 5 47.92 -13.56 -24.95
C ASP A 5 47.63 -12.09 -24.63
N GLN A 6 47.73 -11.24 -25.64
CA GLN A 6 47.33 -9.84 -25.58
C GLN A 6 45.81 -9.81 -25.74
N HIS A 7 45.08 -9.92 -24.62
CA HIS A 7 43.65 -9.63 -24.58
C HIS A 7 43.49 -8.11 -24.71
N SER A 8 43.32 -7.63 -25.94
CA SER A 8 42.86 -6.27 -26.24
C SER A 8 41.39 -6.22 -25.84
N ILE A 9 41.13 -5.72 -24.64
CA ILE A 9 39.78 -5.47 -24.15
C ILE A 9 39.25 -4.31 -24.97
N ASP A 10 38.16 -4.57 -25.68
CA ASP A 10 37.49 -3.63 -26.58
C ASP A 10 36.97 -2.39 -25.80
N ASP A 11 37.66 -1.26 -25.98
CA ASP A 11 37.29 0.07 -25.47
C ASP A 11 36.24 0.76 -26.37
N ASP A 12 35.14 0.06 -26.72
CA ASP A 12 34.06 0.62 -27.58
C ASP A 12 32.68 0.64 -26.89
N TRP A 13 32.64 0.41 -25.57
CA TRP A 13 31.41 0.43 -24.76
C TRP A 13 31.29 1.65 -23.84
N LEU A 14 32.09 2.69 -24.06
CA LEU A 14 32.06 3.92 -23.25
C LEU A 14 31.45 5.10 -24.01
N ASP A 15 30.33 4.88 -24.71
CA ASP A 15 29.52 5.96 -25.30
C ASP A 15 28.20 6.11 -24.53
N SER A 16 28.30 6.88 -23.45
CA SER A 16 27.40 8.01 -23.17
C SER A 16 25.88 7.83 -23.29
N ASP A 17 25.29 6.79 -22.70
CA ASP A 17 23.86 6.80 -22.29
C ASP A 17 23.70 6.89 -20.76
N ALA A 18 24.73 7.36 -20.04
CA ALA A 18 24.69 7.61 -18.60
C ALA A 18 24.06 8.98 -18.27
N GLU A 19 22.92 9.30 -18.88
CA GLU A 19 22.08 10.44 -18.50
C GLU A 19 20.67 9.95 -18.18
N SER A 20 20.55 8.86 -17.39
CA SER A 20 19.34 8.69 -16.59
C SER A 20 19.47 9.62 -15.39
N GLN A 21 19.27 10.92 -15.62
CA GLN A 21 18.90 11.84 -14.56
C GLN A 21 17.63 11.24 -13.92
N ALA A 22 17.81 10.59 -12.77
CA ALA A 22 16.74 10.24 -11.85
C ALA A 22 16.22 11.55 -11.25
N GLU A 23 15.62 12.38 -12.09
CA GLU A 23 14.80 13.49 -11.64
C GLU A 23 13.45 12.91 -11.21
N ASP A 24 13.14 13.19 -9.95
CA ASP A 24 11.82 13.09 -9.33
C ASP A 24 11.43 11.74 -8.68
N SER A 25 11.98 11.49 -7.49
CA SER A 25 11.46 10.50 -6.54
C SER A 25 10.97 11.16 -5.25
N GLU A 26 10.55 12.43 -5.29
CA GLU A 26 10.08 13.17 -4.11
C GLU A 26 8.58 13.50 -4.15
N ASP A 27 7.90 13.34 -5.30
CA ASP A 27 6.45 13.58 -5.48
C ASP A 27 5.62 12.30 -5.67
N GLU A 28 6.10 11.14 -5.20
CA GLU A 28 5.29 9.93 -5.21
C GLU A 28 4.10 10.06 -4.21
N PRO A 29 2.83 9.90 -4.65
CA PRO A 29 1.67 10.12 -3.80
C PRO A 29 1.68 9.14 -2.63
N THR A 30 1.64 9.69 -1.42
CA THR A 30 1.57 8.90 -0.18
C THR A 30 0.20 9.00 0.48
N VAL A 31 -0.22 7.91 1.10
CA VAL A 31 -1.48 7.79 1.83
C VAL A 31 -1.23 7.31 3.26
N PRO A 32 -2.07 7.64 4.24
CA PRO A 32 -1.95 7.11 5.59
C PRO A 32 -2.40 5.64 5.65
N CYS A 33 -1.55 4.76 6.18
CA CYS A 33 -1.89 3.36 6.41
C CYS A 33 -3.12 3.21 7.32
N ARG A 34 -4.12 2.41 6.92
CA ARG A 34 -5.37 2.19 7.67
C ARG A 34 -5.19 1.51 9.04
N TYR A 35 -4.03 0.89 9.30
CA TYR A 35 -3.75 0.16 10.55
C TYR A 35 -2.85 0.95 11.50
N CYS A 36 -1.68 1.38 11.04
CA CYS A 36 -0.69 2.06 11.88
C CYS A 36 -0.66 3.59 11.71
N ARG A 37 -1.40 4.13 10.73
CA ARG A 37 -1.49 5.56 10.41
C ARG A 37 -0.17 6.23 10.01
N ARG A 38 0.83 5.44 9.61
CA ARG A 38 2.06 5.97 9.00
C ARG A 38 1.86 6.22 7.52
N GLU A 39 2.56 7.22 7.00
CA GLU A 39 2.59 7.56 5.57
C GLU A 39 3.32 6.46 4.80
N ILE A 40 2.70 6.03 3.72
CA ILE A 40 3.18 4.97 2.83
C ILE A 40 2.85 5.35 1.39
N LEU A 41 3.55 4.78 0.42
CA LEU A 41 3.21 4.96 -0.99
C LEU A 41 1.81 4.43 -1.29
N GLU A 42 1.06 5.13 -2.14
CA GLU A 42 -0.27 4.69 -2.59
C GLU A 42 -0.21 3.31 -3.28
N ASP A 43 0.87 3.03 -4.00
CA ASP A 43 1.09 1.78 -4.74
C ASP A 43 1.63 0.63 -3.87
N CYS A 44 1.73 0.82 -2.54
CA CYS A 44 2.13 -0.25 -1.63
C CYS A 44 0.96 -1.21 -1.33
N ASP A 45 1.02 -2.43 -1.88
CA ASP A 45 0.12 -3.54 -1.51
C ASP A 45 0.15 -3.85 -0.01
N ARG A 46 1.33 -3.71 0.61
CA ARG A 46 1.60 -4.06 2.00
C ARG A 46 2.36 -2.94 2.71
N CYS A 47 1.90 -2.60 3.91
CA CYS A 47 2.56 -1.58 4.73
C CYS A 47 3.97 -2.04 5.17
N PRO A 48 5.04 -1.27 4.90
CA PRO A 48 6.40 -1.61 5.33
C PRO A 48 6.62 -1.47 6.85
N TYR A 49 5.72 -0.77 7.56
CA TYR A 49 5.85 -0.53 9.00
C TYR A 49 5.10 -1.52 9.88
N CYS A 50 3.87 -1.87 9.48
CA CYS A 50 2.99 -2.74 10.26
C CYS A 50 2.68 -4.06 9.57
N GLU A 51 3.21 -4.25 8.36
CA GLU A 51 3.20 -5.54 7.69
C GLU A 51 1.81 -6.07 7.33
N GLN A 52 0.79 -5.19 7.39
CA GLN A 52 -0.59 -5.47 7.01
C GLN A 52 -0.82 -5.15 5.53
N TYR A 53 -1.63 -5.98 4.87
CA TYR A 53 -2.11 -5.71 3.52
C TYR A 53 -3.12 -4.58 3.52
N ILE A 54 -3.03 -3.69 2.54
CA ILE A 54 -3.84 -2.45 2.46
C ILE A 54 -4.89 -2.54 1.37
N SER A 55 -4.84 -3.63 0.58
CA SER A 55 -5.79 -3.94 -0.48
C SER A 55 -7.24 -3.71 -0.04
N SER A 56 -8.01 -3.14 -0.96
CA SER A 56 -9.43 -2.82 -0.81
C SER A 56 -10.28 -4.04 -0.40
N GLU A 57 -9.79 -5.25 -0.66
CA GLU A 57 -10.45 -6.50 -0.28
C GLU A 57 -10.27 -6.87 1.20
N ASP A 58 -9.19 -6.41 1.85
CA ASP A 58 -8.81 -6.79 3.23
C ASP A 58 -8.74 -5.59 4.19
N GLY A 59 -9.24 -4.42 3.77
CA GLY A 59 -9.26 -3.22 4.62
C GLY A 59 -9.87 -3.51 6.00
N PRO A 60 -9.28 -3.00 7.09
CA PRO A 60 -9.73 -3.29 8.45
C PRO A 60 -11.21 -2.94 8.54
N PRO A 61 -12.05 -3.76 9.21
CA PRO A 61 -13.48 -3.57 9.23
C PRO A 61 -13.75 -2.14 9.64
N ILE A 62 -14.20 -1.31 8.69
CA ILE A 62 -14.65 0.06 8.94
C ILE A 62 -15.60 -0.10 10.09
N SER A 63 -15.20 0.39 11.27
CA SER A 63 -15.90 0.12 12.51
C SER A 63 -17.36 0.45 12.30
N LYS A 64 -18.21 -0.59 12.23
CA LYS A 64 -19.61 -0.43 11.85
C LYS A 64 -20.19 0.71 12.71
N PRO A 65 -20.83 1.72 12.11
CA PRO A 65 -21.31 2.86 12.87
C PRO A 65 -22.24 2.35 13.96
N ARG A 66 -21.85 2.59 15.23
CA ARG A 66 -22.57 2.10 16.41
C ARG A 66 -24.05 2.50 16.41
N TRP A 67 -24.40 3.57 15.69
CA TRP A 67 -25.78 4.01 15.49
C TRP A 67 -26.65 3.01 14.72
N ILE A 68 -26.10 2.25 13.76
CA ILE A 68 -26.86 1.20 13.06
C ILE A 68 -27.31 0.13 14.05
N ILE A 69 -26.41 -0.30 14.94
CA ILE A 69 -26.71 -1.30 15.98
C ILE A 69 -27.81 -0.75 16.90
N ALA A 70 -27.69 0.49 17.35
CA ALA A 70 -28.70 1.15 18.19
C ALA A 70 -30.07 1.25 17.48
N GLY A 71 -30.09 1.65 16.20
CA GLY A 71 -31.31 1.75 15.40
C GLY A 71 -31.98 0.40 15.18
N THR A 72 -31.21 -0.64 14.89
CA THR A 72 -31.73 -2.01 14.76
C THR A 72 -32.36 -2.49 16.06
N LEU A 73 -31.70 -2.31 17.21
CA LEU A 73 -32.23 -2.71 18.52
C LEU A 73 -33.51 -1.94 18.88
N LEU A 74 -33.56 -0.64 18.61
CA LEU A 74 -34.75 0.18 18.85
C LEU A 74 -35.94 -0.29 18.02
N CYS A 75 -35.73 -0.54 16.72
CA CYS A 75 -36.77 -0.99 15.82
C CYS A 75 -37.30 -2.37 16.22
N LEU A 76 -36.40 -3.29 16.61
CA LEU A 76 -36.75 -4.61 17.15
C LEU A 76 -37.59 -4.49 18.42
N PHE A 77 -37.21 -3.60 19.33
CA PHE A 77 -37.92 -3.38 20.59
C PHE A 77 -39.35 -2.86 20.37
N LEU A 78 -39.52 -1.88 19.47
CA LEU A 78 -40.85 -1.34 19.13
C LEU A 78 -41.74 -2.40 18.48
N ALA A 79 -41.21 -3.19 17.55
CA ALA A 79 -41.96 -4.27 16.92
C ALA A 79 -42.39 -5.33 17.94
N TYR A 80 -41.50 -5.72 18.85
CA TYR A 80 -41.85 -6.61 19.94
C TYR A 80 -42.93 -6.00 20.83
N TRP A 81 -42.75 -4.76 21.27
CA TRP A 81 -43.73 -4.12 22.15
C TRP A 81 -45.11 -4.01 21.49
N TRP A 82 -45.17 -3.74 20.19
CA TRP A 82 -46.42 -3.66 19.43
C TRP A 82 -47.11 -5.02 19.25
N ILE A 83 -46.35 -6.11 19.14
CA ILE A 83 -46.93 -7.47 19.03
C ILE A 83 -47.48 -7.95 20.37
N PHE A 84 -46.86 -7.56 21.48
CA PHE A 84 -47.19 -8.03 22.83
C PHE A 84 -48.16 -7.13 23.61
N ASN A 85 -48.56 -5.98 23.07
CA ASN A 85 -49.45 -5.00 23.70
C ASN A 85 -50.64 -4.70 22.77
#